data_AF-A0A4Q5TWX4-F1
#
_entry.id   AF-A0A4Q5TWX4-F1
#
_cell.length_a   1.000
_cell.length_b   1.000
_cell.length_c   1.000
_cell.angle_alpha   90.00
_cell.angle_beta   90.00
_cell.angle_gamma   90.00
#
_symmetry.space_group_name_H-M   'P 1'
#
loop_
_entity.id
_entity.type
_entity.pdbx_description
1 polymer ?
#
loop_
_entity_poly.entity_id
_entity_poly.type
_entity_poly.pdbx_seq_one_letter_code
_entity_poly.pdbx_strand_id
1 'polypeptide(L)'
;MKFNQYSPEFADKTIRLLDQEVANPLLVFQEVFEFYDLNHIRMQLNDWLELAFSSDDEDLKDAIPRVNLMQFALHMEAMAEAAFLLHNRTGHGKPAIPPNDFAAPGRGAGPAPNAPVKPLGTVG
;
A
#
# COMPACT_ATOMS: atom_id res chain seq x y z
N MET A 1 -6.15 12.38 -0.77
CA MET A 1 -6.38 11.33 -1.78
C MET A 1 -5.72 11.75 -3.08
N LYS A 2 -4.72 10.99 -3.55
CA LYS A 2 -4.17 11.18 -4.89
C LYS A 2 -4.87 10.17 -5.79
N PHE A 3 -5.93 10.59 -6.48
CA PHE A 3 -6.60 9.72 -7.43
C PHE A 3 -5.64 9.44 -8.60
N ASN A 4 -5.08 8.23 -8.65
CA ASN A 4 -4.21 7.80 -9.74
C ASN A 4 -5.00 7.33 -10.98
N GLN A 5 -6.32 7.53 -10.99
CA GLN A 5 -7.18 7.05 -12.06
C GLN A 5 -7.52 8.20 -13.01
N TYR A 6 -7.17 8.00 -14.28
CA TYR A 6 -7.53 8.80 -15.45
C TYR A 6 -6.64 9.97 -15.84
N SER A 7 -5.36 9.95 -15.48
CA SER A 7 -4.41 10.82 -16.18
C SER A 7 -4.08 10.22 -17.56
N PRO A 8 -4.34 10.92 -18.69
CA PRO A 8 -4.18 10.38 -20.04
C PRO A 8 -2.80 9.76 -20.32
N GLU A 9 -1.75 10.22 -19.63
CA GLU A 9 -0.38 9.72 -19.76
C GLU A 9 -0.17 8.27 -19.28
N PHE A 10 -1.15 7.66 -18.59
CA PHE A 10 -1.12 6.25 -18.18
C PHE A 10 -1.95 5.33 -19.08
N ALA A 11 -2.71 5.86 -20.04
CA ALA A 11 -3.60 5.06 -20.88
C ALA A 11 -2.84 3.97 -21.66
N ASP A 12 -1.64 4.30 -22.18
CA ASP A 12 -0.84 3.40 -23.01
C ASP A 12 0.27 2.64 -22.25
N LYS A 13 0.37 2.81 -20.92
CA LYS A 13 1.43 2.17 -20.12
C LYS A 13 1.02 0.78 -19.65
N THR A 14 1.94 -0.19 -19.78
CA THR A 14 1.78 -1.56 -19.25
C THR A 14 1.64 -1.60 -17.73
N ILE A 15 2.37 -0.73 -17.02
CA ILE A 15 2.28 -0.58 -15.56
C ILE A 15 1.77 0.83 -15.27
N ARG A 16 0.64 0.92 -14.55
CA ARG A 16 -0.03 2.19 -14.21
C ARG A 16 0.18 2.62 -12.76
N LEU A 17 1.12 1.97 -12.07
CA LEU A 17 1.52 2.33 -10.72
C LEU A 17 2.44 3.56 -10.71
N LEU A 18 2.40 4.35 -9.65
CA LEU A 18 3.36 5.42 -9.38
C LEU A 18 4.76 4.84 -9.11
N ASP A 19 5.82 5.61 -9.34
CA ASP A 19 7.20 5.14 -9.10
C ASP A 19 7.41 4.62 -7.67
N GLN A 20 6.78 5.27 -6.68
CA GLN A 20 6.82 4.84 -5.28
C GLN A 20 6.08 3.50 -5.04
N GLU A 21 5.00 3.24 -5.78
CA GLU A 21 4.23 1.99 -5.70
C GLU A 21 4.95 0.86 -6.47
N VAL A 22 5.69 1.18 -7.53
CA VAL A 22 6.59 0.23 -8.18
C VAL A 22 7.71 -0.18 -7.23
N ALA A 23 8.28 0.78 -6.49
CA ALA A 23 9.31 0.51 -5.48
C ALA A 23 8.74 -0.27 -4.26
N ASN A 24 7.49 -0.02 -3.89
CA ASN A 24 6.80 -0.73 -2.81
C ASN A 24 5.31 -0.97 -3.14
N PRO A 25 4.98 -2.12 -3.76
CA PRO A 25 3.60 -2.43 -4.19
C PRO A 25 2.60 -2.55 -3.05
N LEU A 26 3.07 -2.75 -1.80
CA LEU A 26 2.19 -2.84 -0.64
C LEU A 26 1.51 -1.51 -0.30
N LEU A 27 2.04 -0.38 -0.79
CA LEU A 27 1.41 0.93 -0.66
C LEU A 27 0.01 0.96 -1.32
N VAL A 28 -0.15 0.24 -2.43
CA VAL A 28 -1.44 0.12 -3.12
C VAL A 28 -2.46 -0.58 -2.23
N PHE A 29 -2.05 -1.66 -1.54
CA PHE A 29 -2.94 -2.39 -0.65
C PHE A 29 -3.31 -1.56 0.57
N GLN A 30 -2.38 -0.76 1.11
CA GLN A 30 -2.69 0.16 2.19
C GLN A 30 -3.77 1.17 1.80
N GLU A 31 -3.66 1.78 0.63
CA GLU A 31 -4.67 2.72 0.14
C GLU A 31 -6.02 2.03 -0.10
N VAL A 32 -6.03 0.85 -0.74
CA VAL A 32 -7.28 0.12 -0.99
C VAL A 32 -7.99 -0.27 0.31
N PHE A 33 -7.26 -0.85 1.27
CA PHE A 33 -7.86 -1.33 2.52
C PHE A 33 -8.09 -0.23 3.57
N GLU A 34 -7.65 1.01 3.31
CA GLU A 34 -8.06 2.19 4.08
C GLU A 34 -9.55 2.53 3.83
N PHE A 35 -10.04 2.31 2.60
CA PHE A 35 -11.40 2.67 2.20
C PHE A 35 -12.35 1.49 2.09
N TYR A 36 -11.84 0.30 1.78
CA TYR A 36 -12.64 -0.87 1.50
C TYR A 36 -12.20 -2.05 2.37
N ASP A 37 -13.11 -2.55 3.21
CA ASP A 37 -12.90 -3.85 3.82
C ASP A 37 -13.13 -4.97 2.80
N LEU A 38 -12.66 -6.17 3.13
CA LEU A 38 -12.75 -7.32 2.25
C LEU A 38 -14.20 -7.71 1.93
N ASN A 39 -15.13 -7.50 2.88
CA ASN A 39 -16.54 -7.82 2.66
C ASN A 39 -17.17 -6.85 1.66
N HIS A 40 -16.82 -5.57 1.73
CA HIS A 40 -17.25 -4.56 0.78
C HIS A 40 -16.79 -4.90 -0.64
N ILE A 41 -15.53 -5.31 -0.81
CA ILE A 41 -15.01 -5.73 -2.12
C ILE A 41 -15.81 -6.92 -2.69
N ARG A 42 -16.13 -7.92 -1.85
CA ARG A 42 -16.96 -9.06 -2.26
C ARG A 42 -18.35 -8.63 -2.71
N MET A 43 -18.99 -7.73 -1.95
CA MET A 43 -20.29 -7.18 -2.33
C MET A 43 -20.21 -6.45 -3.67
N GLN A 44 -19.22 -5.58 -3.86
CA GLN A 44 -19.05 -4.86 -5.13
C GLN A 44 -18.82 -5.78 -6.33
N LEU A 45 -18.05 -6.87 -6.17
CA LEU A 45 -17.86 -7.86 -7.23
C LEU A 45 -19.16 -8.60 -7.55
N ASN A 46 -19.97 -8.93 -6.54
CA ASN A 46 -21.27 -9.57 -6.74
C ASN A 46 -22.26 -8.62 -7.44
N ASP A 47 -22.36 -7.37 -6.99
CA ASP A 47 -23.21 -6.35 -7.60
C ASP A 47 -22.84 -6.14 -9.07
N TRP A 48 -21.55 -6.18 -9.39
CA TRP A 48 -21.07 -6.07 -10.77
C TRP A 48 -21.47 -7.27 -11.63
N LEU A 49 -21.36 -8.49 -11.11
CA LEU A 49 -21.84 -9.70 -11.79
C LEU A 49 -23.36 -9.68 -12.00
N GLU A 50 -24.12 -9.28 -10.98
CA GLU A 50 -25.58 -9.18 -11.06
C GLU A 50 -26.00 -8.18 -12.13
N LEU A 51 -25.35 -7.02 -12.17
CA LEU A 51 -25.59 -6.02 -13.21
C LEU A 51 -25.23 -6.55 -14.61
N ALA A 52 -24.08 -7.23 -14.74
CA ALA A 52 -23.66 -7.79 -16.01
C ALA A 52 -24.64 -8.84 -16.54
N PHE A 53 -25.13 -9.74 -15.68
CA PHE A 53 -26.08 -10.78 -16.09
C PHE A 53 -27.53 -10.32 -16.22
N SER A 54 -27.87 -9.18 -15.61
CA SER A 54 -29.18 -8.54 -15.79
C SER A 54 -29.22 -7.60 -16.99
N SER A 55 -28.07 -7.34 -17.62
CA SER A 55 -27.98 -6.47 -18.80
C SER A 55 -28.44 -7.21 -20.06
N ASP A 56 -28.94 -6.44 -21.04
CA ASP A 56 -29.27 -6.94 -22.38
C ASP A 56 -28.04 -7.07 -23.28
N ASP A 57 -26.85 -7.27 -22.71
CA ASP A 57 -25.60 -7.38 -23.46
C ASP A 57 -25.59 -8.66 -24.31
N GLU A 58 -25.49 -8.49 -25.63
CA GLU A 58 -25.46 -9.58 -26.60
C GLU A 58 -24.27 -10.52 -26.34
N ASP A 59 -23.12 -9.98 -25.90
CA ASP A 59 -21.90 -10.75 -25.66
C ASP A 59 -22.03 -11.68 -24.44
N LEU A 60 -23.00 -11.43 -23.55
CA LEU A 60 -23.26 -12.23 -22.35
C LEU A 60 -24.47 -13.17 -22.49
N LYS A 61 -25.07 -13.29 -23.68
CA LYS A 61 -26.16 -14.25 -23.93
C LYS A 61 -25.69 -15.69 -23.96
N ASP A 62 -24.45 -15.92 -24.40
CA ASP A 62 -23.85 -17.24 -24.46
C ASP A 62 -23.33 -17.70 -23.09
N ALA A 63 -23.32 -19.02 -22.88
CA ALA A 63 -22.87 -19.60 -21.62
C ALA A 63 -21.37 -19.41 -21.37
N ILE A 64 -20.54 -19.48 -22.42
CA ILE A 64 -19.08 -19.41 -22.27
C ILE A 64 -18.62 -18.03 -21.76
N PRO A 65 -19.02 -16.89 -22.37
CA PRO A 65 -18.69 -15.57 -21.84
C PRO A 65 -19.14 -15.36 -20.39
N ARG A 66 -20.34 -15.84 -20.03
CA ARG A 66 -20.82 -15.75 -18.64
C ARG A 66 -19.95 -16.53 -17.66
N VAL A 67 -19.61 -17.77 -17.99
CA VAL A 67 -18.73 -18.60 -17.15
C VAL A 67 -17.36 -17.94 -17.00
N ASN A 68 -16.79 -17.40 -18.08
CA ASN A 68 -15.51 -16.69 -18.03
C ASN A 68 -15.58 -15.45 -17.12
N LEU A 69 -16.67 -14.67 -17.17
CA LEU A 69 -16.86 -13.52 -16.31
C LEU A 69 -17.00 -13.91 -14.84
N MET A 70 -17.76 -14.97 -14.54
CA MET A 70 -17.85 -15.53 -13.17
C MET A 70 -16.48 -15.95 -12.65
N GLN A 71 -15.70 -16.68 -13.47
CA GLN A 71 -14.35 -17.11 -13.10
C GLN A 71 -13.41 -15.93 -12.88
N PHE A 72 -13.50 -14.89 -13.71
CA PHE A 72 -12.72 -13.68 -13.54
C PHE A 72 -13.03 -13.00 -12.20
N ALA A 73 -14.32 -12.83 -11.85
CA ALA A 73 -14.72 -12.25 -10.57
C ALA A 73 -14.23 -13.08 -9.36
N LEU A 74 -14.29 -14.42 -9.44
CA LEU A 74 -13.74 -15.30 -8.40
C LEU A 74 -12.22 -15.12 -8.22
N HIS A 75 -11.48 -14.99 -9.32
CA HIS A 75 -10.04 -14.72 -9.24
C HIS A 75 -9.74 -13.33 -8.67
N MET A 76 -10.56 -12.33 -9.00
CA MET A 76 -10.45 -10.98 -8.43
C MET A 76 -10.70 -10.99 -6.93
N GLU A 77 -11.69 -11.74 -6.45
CA GLU A 77 -11.93 -11.93 -5.02
C GLU A 77 -10.71 -12.59 -4.35
N ALA A 78 -10.22 -13.72 -4.87
CA ALA A 78 -9.05 -14.40 -4.33
C ALA A 78 -7.79 -13.50 -4.31
N MET A 79 -7.62 -12.65 -5.32
CA MET A 79 -6.54 -11.65 -5.37
C MET A 79 -6.70 -10.60 -4.27
N ALA A 80 -7.92 -10.12 -4.02
CA ALA A 80 -8.20 -9.18 -2.93
C ALA A 80 -7.94 -9.83 -1.56
N GLU A 81 -8.30 -11.10 -1.35
CA GLU A 81 -7.99 -11.82 -0.12
C GLU A 81 -6.48 -11.96 0.10
N ALA A 82 -5.75 -12.34 -0.95
CA ALA A 82 -4.29 -12.45 -0.89
C ALA A 82 -3.64 -11.10 -0.56
N ALA A 83 -4.10 -10.02 -1.20
CA ALA A 83 -3.65 -8.66 -0.92
C ALA A 83 -3.93 -8.25 0.54
N PHE A 84 -5.11 -8.58 1.07
CA PHE A 84 -5.50 -8.29 2.45
C PHE A 84 -4.60 -9.02 3.45
N LEU A 85 -4.29 -10.29 3.20
CA LEU A 85 -3.36 -11.06 4.02
C LEU A 85 -1.95 -10.48 3.99
N LEU A 86 -1.46 -10.04 2.82
CA LEU A 86 -0.16 -9.38 2.69
C LEU A 86 -0.12 -8.07 3.48
N HIS A 87 -1.16 -7.24 3.36
CA HIS A 87 -1.31 -6.00 4.10
C HIS A 87 -1.25 -6.25 5.62
N ASN A 88 -2.04 -7.18 6.13
CA ASN A 88 -2.11 -7.47 7.56
C ASN A 88 -0.84 -8.10 8.14
N ARG A 89 -0.13 -8.92 7.35
CA ARG A 89 1.17 -9.48 7.76
C ARG A 89 2.22 -8.39 7.95
N THR A 90 2.16 -7.32 7.15
CA THR A 90 3.06 -6.18 7.30
C THR A 90 2.68 -5.24 8.45
N GLY A 91 1.41 -5.19 8.86
CA GLY A 91 0.96 -4.43 10.03
C GLY A 91 1.39 -5.02 11.39
N HIS A 92 1.67 -6.33 11.45
CA HIS A 92 2.17 -7.01 12.66
C HIS A 92 3.70 -7.13 12.72
N GLY A 93 4.40 -6.82 11.64
CA GLY A 93 5.82 -6.53 11.66
C GLY A 93 6.01 -5.06 11.90
N LYS A 94 6.14 -4.65 13.18
CA LYS A 94 6.64 -3.32 13.56
C LYS A 94 7.69 -2.86 12.53
N PRO A 95 7.51 -1.75 11.79
CA PRO A 95 8.64 -1.21 11.05
C PRO A 95 9.66 -0.83 12.12
N ALA A 96 10.78 -1.54 12.14
CA ALA A 96 11.98 -1.04 12.77
C ALA A 96 12.38 0.19 11.95
N ILE A 97 11.81 1.34 12.29
CA ILE A 97 12.43 2.62 12.03
C ILE A 97 13.54 2.68 13.09
N PRO A 98 14.83 2.41 12.77
CA PRO A 98 15.89 2.82 13.66
C PRO A 98 15.74 4.34 13.86
N PRO A 99 15.76 4.84 15.11
CA PRO A 99 15.74 6.28 15.33
C PRO A 99 17.01 6.87 14.71
N ASN A 100 16.84 7.69 13.68
CA ASN A 100 17.87 8.57 13.08
C ASN A 100 19.17 7.90 12.60
N ASP A 101 19.27 7.60 11.30
CA ASP A 101 20.57 7.44 10.61
C ASP A 101 20.74 8.38 9.39
N PHE A 102 20.01 9.50 9.37
CA PHE A 102 20.41 10.67 8.56
C PHE A 102 21.38 11.61 9.32
N ALA A 103 22.15 11.08 10.28
CA ALA A 103 23.33 11.77 10.81
C ALA A 103 24.55 11.36 9.97
N ALA A 104 24.78 12.11 8.90
CA ALA A 104 25.99 12.03 8.08
C ALA A 104 27.28 12.05 8.95
N PRO A 105 28.35 11.35 8.55
CA PRO A 105 29.59 11.32 9.31
C PRO A 105 30.29 12.68 9.22
N GLY A 106 30.54 13.29 10.38
CA GLY A 106 31.46 14.41 10.51
C GLY A 106 30.80 15.74 10.84
N ARG A 107 30.65 16.01 12.13
CA ARG A 107 30.97 17.31 12.75
C ARG A 107 31.13 17.11 14.25
N GLY A 108 32.20 17.68 14.79
CA GLY A 108 32.82 17.30 16.05
C GLY A 108 31.91 17.38 17.27
N ALA A 109 32.18 16.48 18.21
CA ALA A 109 31.68 16.59 19.58
C ALA A 109 32.20 17.89 20.20
N GLY A 110 31.34 18.90 20.30
CA GLY A 110 31.53 20.00 21.22
C GLY A 110 31.37 19.50 22.66
N PRO A 111 32.14 20.01 23.64
CA PRO A 111 32.10 19.50 24.99
C PRO A 111 30.77 19.88 25.69
N ALA A 112 30.22 18.93 26.44
CA ALA A 112 29.00 19.11 27.23
C ALA A 112 29.22 20.11 28.39
N PRO A 113 28.31 21.06 28.63
CA PRO A 113 28.36 21.94 29.79
C PRO A 113 27.76 21.21 30.99
N ASN A 114 28.60 20.94 31.99
CA ASN A 114 28.31 20.68 33.41
C ASN A 114 29.17 19.52 33.94
N ALA A 115 30.46 19.80 34.12
CA ALA A 115 31.29 19.08 35.08
C ALA A 115 31.51 19.98 36.31
N PRO A 116 31.38 19.47 37.54
CA PRO A 116 31.56 20.25 38.75
C PRO A 116 33.01 20.76 38.89
N VAL A 117 33.15 22.04 39.20
CA VAL A 117 34.44 22.73 39.40
C VAL A 117 35.13 22.14 40.65
N LYS A 118 36.30 21.53 40.48
CA LYS A 118 37.18 21.18 41.60
C LYS A 118 37.88 22.45 42.11
N PRO A 119 38.01 22.64 43.44
CA PRO A 119 38.65 23.83 43.99
C PRO A 119 40.16 23.84 43.72
N LEU A 120 40.67 25.04 43.46
CA LEU A 120 42.06 25.36 43.18
C LEU A 120 42.92 25.05 44.43
N GLY A 121 43.77 24.03 44.33
CA GLY A 121 44.80 23.74 45.33
C GLY A 121 45.99 24.67 45.17
N THR A 122 46.36 25.34 46.25
CA THR A 122 47.36 26.39 46.37
C THR A 122 48.80 25.88 46.25
N VAL A 123 49.64 26.78 45.74
CA VAL A 123 51.11 26.83 45.63
C VAL A 123 51.93 26.07 46.68
N GLY A 124 53.01 25.44 46.21
CA GLY A 124 54.21 25.06 46.95
C GLY A 124 55.36 24.83 46.00
#